data_AF-A0A8T0GIV0-F1
#
_entry.id   AF-A0A8T0GIV0-F1
#
_cell.length_a   1.000
_cell.length_b   1.000
_cell.length_c   1.000
_cell.angle_alpha   90.00
_cell.angle_beta   90.00
_cell.angle_gamma   90.00
#
_symmetry.space_group_name_H-M   'P 1'
#
loop_
_entity.id
_entity.type
_entity.pdbx_description
1 polymer ?
#
loop_
_entity_poly.entity_id
_entity_poly.type
_entity_poly.pdbx_seq_one_letter_code
_entity_poly.pdbx_strand_id
1 'polypeptide(L)'
;MLLHFRDPAKLRTKTILYEESFYARDSGTLEQLKELSSRRQAIQDSINGISTITPVIAREMAGGITSPVLQDLQKIERYLPLLENLVTCVVEKKQNRNVIQWTSQLAIRWTSPLSGQSGRGLKGPRYFQVDDMRYELGMTLNLYGALLRERALEVVCTDKAEAATLFRRASGVYVHLAKNVLPPLKASLPPESCPEVTPTLASIMSIICLAEAQVLFCLPPSIVVLFQSTVKNITMKNLHILIA
;
A
#
# COMPACT_ATOMS: atom_id res chain seq x y z
N MET A 1 8.72 11.61 18.55
CA MET A 1 9.37 10.78 17.51
C MET A 1 8.28 10.38 16.52
N LEU A 2 8.05 11.17 15.47
CA LEU A 2 7.08 10.83 14.42
C LEU A 2 7.83 10.80 13.10
N LEU A 3 7.76 9.63 12.46
CA LEU A 3 8.53 9.24 11.30
C LEU A 3 8.12 10.12 10.11
N HIS A 4 9.06 10.90 9.54
CA HIS A 4 8.91 11.33 8.15
C HIS A 4 9.17 10.11 7.28
N PHE A 5 8.13 9.28 7.11
CA PHE A 5 8.02 8.50 5.89
C PHE A 5 7.89 9.54 4.78
N ARG A 6 8.93 9.69 3.95
CA ARG A 6 8.74 10.33 2.65
C ARG A 6 7.74 9.46 1.90
N ASP A 7 6.47 9.88 1.87
CA ASP A 7 5.33 9.22 1.24
C ASP A 7 5.35 7.69 1.33
N PRO A 8 4.73 7.08 2.34
CA PRO A 8 4.46 5.65 2.28
C PRO A 8 3.57 5.29 1.06
N ALA A 9 2.87 6.27 0.45
CA ALA A 9 2.21 6.13 -0.85
C ALA A 9 3.13 6.18 -2.09
N LYS A 10 4.44 6.47 -1.97
CA LYS A 10 5.41 6.40 -3.10
C LYS A 10 5.85 4.97 -3.42
N LEU A 11 5.05 3.99 -3.05
CA LEU A 11 5.17 2.64 -3.58
C LEU A 11 4.98 2.71 -5.10
N ARG A 12 5.86 2.03 -5.83
CA ARG A 12 5.75 1.83 -7.26
C ARG A 12 5.75 0.35 -7.55
N THR A 13 5.10 -0.02 -8.62
CA THR A 13 4.92 -1.41 -9.02
C THR A 13 5.15 -1.58 -10.51
N LYS A 14 5.53 -2.78 -10.92
CA LYS A 14 5.52 -3.18 -12.33
C LYS A 14 4.14 -3.69 -12.75
N THR A 15 3.92 -3.68 -14.07
CA THR A 15 2.74 -4.23 -14.72
C THR A 15 2.65 -5.72 -14.47
N ILE A 16 1.43 -6.16 -14.16
CA ILE A 16 1.03 -7.54 -13.95
C ILE A 16 -0.22 -7.76 -14.79
N LEU A 17 -0.19 -8.77 -15.68
CA LEU A 17 -1.34 -9.20 -16.46
C LEU A 17 -1.72 -10.62 -16.01
N TYR A 18 -2.76 -10.70 -15.19
CA TYR A 18 -3.21 -11.95 -14.59
C TYR A 18 -3.72 -12.95 -15.64
N GLU A 19 -4.40 -12.47 -16.68
CA GLU A 19 -4.94 -13.26 -17.78
C GLU A 19 -3.86 -13.88 -18.68
N GLU A 20 -2.63 -13.35 -18.67
CA GLU A 20 -1.51 -13.92 -19.42
C GLU A 20 -0.79 -15.02 -18.64
N SER A 21 -0.84 -14.96 -17.30
CA SER A 21 -0.17 -15.91 -16.42
C SER A 21 -1.09 -17.04 -15.95
N PHE A 22 -2.32 -16.71 -15.54
CA PHE A 22 -3.31 -17.70 -15.11
C PHE A 22 -4.12 -18.22 -16.30
N TYR A 23 -4.19 -19.54 -16.43
CA TYR A 23 -4.98 -20.17 -17.47
C TYR A 23 -6.48 -20.17 -17.12
N ALA A 24 -7.30 -19.58 -17.98
CA ALA A 24 -8.76 -19.64 -17.92
C ALA A 24 -9.32 -20.64 -18.95
N ARG A 25 -10.21 -21.54 -18.52
CA ARG A 25 -10.87 -22.52 -19.39
C ARG A 25 -12.14 -21.99 -20.02
N ASP A 26 -12.80 -21.06 -19.34
CA ASP A 26 -14.08 -20.47 -19.72
C ASP A 26 -13.95 -18.93 -19.83
N SER A 27 -14.87 -18.32 -20.57
CA SER A 27 -14.89 -16.87 -20.80
C SER A 27 -15.14 -16.07 -19.52
N GLY A 28 -15.91 -16.60 -18.57
CA GLY A 28 -16.22 -15.91 -17.32
C GLY A 28 -14.99 -15.76 -16.42
N THR A 29 -14.22 -16.82 -16.24
CA THR A 29 -12.93 -16.76 -15.52
C THR A 29 -11.95 -15.81 -16.20
N LEU A 30 -11.89 -15.82 -17.55
CA LEU A 30 -11.04 -14.90 -18.30
C LEU A 30 -11.43 -13.44 -18.09
N GLU A 31 -12.73 -13.12 -18.08
CA GLU A 31 -13.23 -11.78 -17.80
C GLU A 31 -12.88 -11.32 -16.38
N GLN A 32 -12.98 -12.20 -15.38
CA GLN A 32 -12.58 -11.89 -14.01
C GLN A 32 -11.08 -11.59 -13.89
N LEU A 33 -10.22 -12.33 -14.60
CA LEU A 33 -8.77 -12.07 -14.63
C LEU A 33 -8.46 -10.74 -15.32
N LYS A 34 -9.11 -10.43 -16.44
CA LYS A 34 -8.98 -9.14 -17.12
C LYS A 34 -9.42 -7.97 -16.24
N GLU A 35 -10.52 -8.15 -15.52
CA GLU A 35 -11.00 -7.13 -14.57
C GLU A 35 -9.99 -6.91 -13.43
N LEU A 36 -9.40 -8.00 -12.91
CA LEU A 36 -8.35 -7.92 -11.90
C LEU A 36 -7.12 -7.14 -12.42
N SER A 37 -6.67 -7.43 -13.64
CA SER A 37 -5.56 -6.72 -14.29
C SER A 37 -5.88 -5.26 -14.55
N SER A 38 -7.08 -4.96 -15.05
CA SER A 38 -7.55 -3.59 -15.31
C SER A 38 -7.56 -2.75 -14.02
N ARG A 39 -8.14 -3.28 -12.94
CA ARG A 39 -8.15 -2.58 -11.63
C ARG A 39 -6.74 -2.40 -11.07
N ARG A 40 -5.88 -3.40 -11.23
CA ARG A 40 -4.50 -3.34 -10.80
C ARG A 40 -3.69 -2.29 -11.57
N GLN A 41 -3.92 -2.19 -12.88
CA GLN A 41 -3.30 -1.21 -13.76
C GLN A 41 -3.73 0.22 -13.40
N ALA A 42 -5.01 0.44 -13.09
CA ALA A 42 -5.49 1.76 -12.66
C ALA A 42 -4.80 2.28 -11.38
N ILE A 43 -4.49 1.38 -10.44
CA ILE A 43 -3.69 1.70 -9.25
C ILE A 43 -2.26 2.02 -9.65
N GLN A 44 -1.64 1.16 -10.47
CA GLN A 44 -0.28 1.35 -10.95
C GLN A 44 -0.07 2.70 -11.65
N ASP A 45 -0.95 3.05 -12.58
CA ASP A 45 -0.82 4.27 -13.38
C ASP A 45 -0.86 5.52 -12.51
N SER A 46 -1.66 5.48 -11.44
CA SER A 46 -1.75 6.53 -10.44
C SER A 46 -0.46 6.64 -9.64
N ILE A 47 -0.03 5.56 -8.97
CA ILE A 47 1.12 5.60 -8.05
C ILE A 47 2.45 5.80 -8.78
N ASN A 48 2.57 5.31 -10.01
CA ASN A 48 3.77 5.51 -10.83
C ASN A 48 3.80 6.91 -11.49
N GLY A 49 2.69 7.66 -11.45
CA GLY A 49 2.56 8.95 -12.14
C GLY A 49 2.60 8.83 -13.66
N ILE A 50 2.14 7.70 -14.21
CA ILE A 50 2.15 7.40 -15.65
C ILE A 50 0.78 7.74 -16.27
N SER A 51 -0.22 8.11 -15.45
CA SER A 51 -1.56 8.46 -15.94
C SER A 51 -1.50 9.52 -17.04
N THR A 52 -1.95 9.15 -18.23
CA THR A 52 -2.12 10.04 -19.39
C THR A 52 -3.42 10.84 -19.30
N ILE A 53 -4.25 10.57 -18.30
CA ILE A 53 -5.56 11.18 -18.10
C ILE A 53 -5.38 12.55 -17.45
N THR A 54 -6.00 13.58 -18.02
CA THR A 54 -5.94 14.92 -17.44
C THR A 54 -6.70 14.96 -16.11
N PRO A 55 -6.30 15.80 -15.14
CA PRO A 55 -6.96 15.90 -13.84
C PRO A 55 -8.47 16.16 -13.92
N VAL A 56 -8.91 16.87 -14.97
CA VAL A 56 -10.33 17.15 -15.23
C VAL A 56 -11.07 15.86 -15.59
N ILE A 57 -10.53 15.04 -16.48
CA ILE A 57 -11.15 13.76 -16.88
C ILE A 57 -11.12 12.78 -15.70
N ALA A 58 -10.02 12.71 -14.95
CA ALA A 58 -9.91 11.86 -13.77
C ALA A 58 -10.98 12.20 -12.72
N ARG A 59 -11.28 13.51 -12.53
CA ARG A 59 -12.36 13.97 -11.65
C ARG A 59 -13.74 13.50 -12.11
N GLU A 60 -14.05 13.64 -13.40
CA GLU A 60 -15.34 13.19 -13.96
C GLU A 60 -15.50 11.67 -13.79
N MET A 61 -14.45 10.89 -14.09
CA MET A 61 -14.45 9.43 -13.91
C MET A 61 -14.58 9.00 -12.44
N ALA A 62 -14.11 9.83 -11.52
CA ALA A 62 -14.25 9.63 -10.07
C ALA A 62 -15.57 10.20 -9.50
N GLY A 63 -16.55 10.53 -10.35
CA GLY A 63 -17.85 11.03 -9.90
C GLY A 63 -17.79 12.42 -9.25
N GLY A 64 -16.84 13.26 -9.68
CA GLY A 64 -16.67 14.62 -9.17
C GLY A 64 -15.67 14.75 -8.01
N ILE A 65 -15.06 13.65 -7.55
CA ILE A 65 -14.10 13.69 -6.43
C ILE A 65 -12.84 14.45 -6.82
N THR A 66 -12.49 15.46 -6.04
CA THR A 66 -11.33 16.33 -6.31
C THR A 66 -10.06 15.92 -5.57
N SER A 67 -10.16 15.19 -4.44
CA SER A 67 -8.99 14.70 -3.70
C SER A 67 -8.34 13.52 -4.44
N PRO A 68 -7.08 13.62 -4.89
CA PRO A 68 -6.38 12.52 -5.55
C PRO A 68 -6.22 11.29 -4.64
N VAL A 69 -5.95 11.51 -3.35
CA VAL A 69 -5.82 10.43 -2.36
C VAL A 69 -7.13 9.64 -2.23
N LEU A 70 -8.27 10.34 -2.23
CA LEU A 70 -9.58 9.69 -2.18
C LEU A 70 -9.89 8.89 -3.46
N GLN A 71 -9.48 9.39 -4.63
CA GLN A 71 -9.61 8.62 -5.88
C GLN A 71 -8.78 7.33 -5.83
N ASP A 72 -7.57 7.38 -5.30
CA ASP A 72 -6.70 6.21 -5.18
C ASP A 72 -7.20 5.20 -4.15
N LEU A 73 -7.76 5.67 -3.04
CA LEU A 73 -8.46 4.82 -2.08
C LEU A 73 -9.59 4.03 -2.76
N GLN A 74 -10.42 4.67 -3.58
CA GLN A 74 -11.51 3.98 -4.27
C GLN A 74 -11.02 2.92 -5.27
N LYS A 75 -9.92 3.18 -5.98
CA LYS A 75 -9.32 2.19 -6.90
C LYS A 75 -8.88 0.94 -6.12
N ILE A 76 -8.23 1.14 -4.97
CA ILE A 76 -7.77 0.04 -4.11
C ILE A 76 -8.94 -0.70 -3.47
N GLU A 77 -9.96 -0.01 -2.97
CA GLU A 77 -11.16 -0.62 -2.38
C GLU A 77 -11.93 -1.50 -3.38
N ARG A 78 -11.89 -1.17 -4.67
CA ARG A 78 -12.43 -2.04 -5.73
C ARG A 78 -11.53 -3.22 -6.05
N TYR A 79 -10.22 -3.08 -5.91
CA TYR A 79 -9.26 -4.12 -6.25
C TYR A 79 -9.11 -5.18 -5.14
N LEU A 80 -9.08 -4.75 -3.88
CA LEU A 80 -8.81 -5.60 -2.71
C LEU A 80 -9.68 -6.87 -2.64
N PRO A 81 -11.03 -6.80 -2.77
CA PRO A 81 -11.86 -8.00 -2.68
C PRO A 81 -11.54 -9.05 -3.75
N LEU A 82 -11.21 -8.60 -4.97
CA LEU A 82 -10.84 -9.52 -6.05
C LEU A 82 -9.48 -10.16 -5.79
N LEU A 83 -8.51 -9.39 -5.27
CA LEU A 83 -7.20 -9.89 -4.91
C LEU A 83 -7.27 -10.88 -3.74
N GLU A 84 -8.04 -10.58 -2.70
CA GLU A 84 -8.25 -11.46 -1.54
C GLU A 84 -8.87 -12.80 -1.96
N ASN A 85 -9.85 -12.77 -2.86
CA ASN A 85 -10.45 -13.97 -3.43
C ASN A 85 -9.41 -14.80 -4.20
N LEU A 86 -8.60 -14.17 -5.05
CA LEU A 86 -7.55 -14.88 -5.79
C LEU A 86 -6.49 -15.47 -4.84
N VAL A 87 -6.05 -14.72 -3.83
CA VAL A 87 -5.10 -15.18 -2.82
C VAL A 87 -5.65 -16.41 -2.10
N THR A 88 -6.92 -16.41 -1.72
CA THR A 88 -7.58 -17.55 -1.06
C THR A 88 -7.53 -18.79 -1.96
N CYS A 89 -7.94 -18.66 -3.23
CA CYS A 89 -7.90 -19.74 -4.21
C CYS A 89 -6.48 -20.29 -4.46
N VAL A 90 -5.48 -19.42 -4.52
CA VAL A 90 -4.07 -19.81 -4.73
C VAL A 90 -3.51 -20.52 -3.50
N VAL A 91 -3.84 -20.03 -2.29
CA VAL A 91 -3.39 -20.63 -1.03
C VAL A 91 -3.98 -22.02 -0.82
N GLU A 92 -5.26 -22.21 -1.13
CA GLU A 92 -5.90 -23.53 -1.09
C GLU A 92 -5.21 -24.53 -2.03
N LYS A 93 -4.75 -24.06 -3.19
CA LYS A 93 -4.11 -24.87 -4.23
C LYS A 93 -2.58 -24.79 -4.20
N LYS A 94 -1.97 -24.44 -3.06
CA LYS A 94 -0.51 -24.20 -2.93
C LYS A 94 0.39 -25.38 -3.33
N GLN A 95 -0.13 -26.61 -3.38
CA GLN A 95 0.63 -27.80 -3.82
C GLN A 95 0.52 -28.07 -5.32
N ASN A 96 -0.38 -27.38 -6.03
CA ASN A 96 -0.56 -27.55 -7.45
C ASN A 96 0.58 -26.87 -8.22
N ARG A 97 1.39 -27.67 -8.91
CA ARG A 97 2.55 -27.19 -9.69
C ARG A 97 2.19 -26.10 -10.70
N ASN A 98 1.02 -26.20 -11.33
CA ASN A 98 0.57 -25.20 -12.30
C ASN A 98 0.32 -23.85 -11.61
N VAL A 99 -0.32 -23.85 -10.44
CA VAL A 99 -0.61 -22.63 -9.67
C VAL A 99 0.68 -21.97 -9.17
N ILE A 100 1.64 -22.78 -8.70
CA ILE A 100 2.98 -22.28 -8.33
C ILE A 100 3.63 -21.62 -9.54
N GLN A 101 3.66 -22.30 -10.69
CA GLN A 101 4.27 -21.79 -11.91
C GLN A 101 3.61 -20.50 -12.39
N TRP A 102 2.27 -20.45 -12.45
CA TRP A 102 1.52 -19.26 -12.86
C TRP A 102 1.79 -18.07 -11.93
N THR A 103 1.86 -18.32 -10.61
CA THR A 103 2.17 -17.26 -9.63
C THR A 103 3.59 -16.73 -9.83
N SER A 104 4.56 -17.60 -10.13
CA SER A 104 5.94 -17.19 -10.42
C SER A 104 6.10 -16.45 -11.75
N GLN A 105 5.24 -16.72 -12.74
CA GLN A 105 5.26 -16.02 -14.02
C GLN A 105 4.81 -14.56 -13.91
N LEU A 106 4.00 -14.21 -12.89
CA LEU A 106 3.58 -12.83 -12.64
C LEU A 106 4.76 -11.89 -12.32
N ALA A 107 5.87 -12.43 -11.79
CA ALA A 107 7.07 -11.69 -11.41
C ALA A 107 6.75 -10.42 -10.60
N ILE A 108 6.02 -10.59 -9.49
CA ILE A 108 5.45 -9.48 -8.71
C ILE A 108 6.57 -8.61 -8.14
N ARG A 109 6.57 -7.32 -8.48
CA ARG A 109 7.65 -6.38 -8.15
C ARG A 109 7.11 -5.06 -7.62
N TRP A 110 7.54 -4.74 -6.41
CA TRP A 110 7.26 -3.47 -5.75
C TRP A 110 8.55 -2.75 -5.35
N THR A 111 8.52 -1.42 -5.30
CA THR A 111 9.60 -0.62 -4.72
C THR A 111 9.39 -0.45 -3.21
N SER A 112 10.46 -0.10 -2.50
CA SER A 112 10.42 0.23 -1.08
C SER A 112 10.80 1.70 -0.88
N PRO A 113 9.89 2.56 -0.38
CA PRO A 113 10.21 3.91 0.06
C PRO A 113 11.24 3.94 1.20
N LEU A 114 11.31 2.88 2.01
CA LEU A 114 12.23 2.76 3.14
C LEU A 114 13.64 2.31 2.73
N SER A 115 13.75 1.58 1.63
CA SER A 115 15.04 1.23 1.05
C SER A 115 15.55 2.43 0.27
N GLY A 116 16.52 3.17 0.83
CA GLY A 116 17.06 4.38 0.23
C GLY A 116 17.44 4.21 -1.25
N GLN A 117 17.50 5.33 -2.00
CA GLN A 117 18.04 5.31 -3.37
C GLN A 117 19.43 4.66 -3.35
N SER A 118 19.69 3.75 -4.28
CA SER A 118 21.00 3.10 -4.39
C SER A 118 22.10 4.16 -4.39
N GLY A 119 23.03 4.06 -3.43
CA GLY A 119 24.04 5.07 -3.09
C GLY A 119 25.09 5.42 -4.15
N ARG A 120 24.79 5.25 -5.43
CA ARG A 120 25.51 5.84 -6.57
C ARG A 120 24.46 6.33 -7.56
N GLY A 121 24.41 7.64 -7.77
CA GLY A 121 23.35 8.40 -8.45
C GLY A 121 23.11 8.11 -9.94
N LEU A 122 23.03 6.84 -10.34
CA LEU A 122 22.79 6.37 -11.72
C LEU A 122 21.77 5.22 -11.82
N LYS A 123 21.32 4.62 -10.71
CA LYS A 123 20.32 3.53 -10.74
C LYS A 123 18.97 4.03 -10.22
N GLY A 124 17.91 3.77 -10.99
CA GLY A 124 16.53 4.10 -10.66
C GLY A 124 16.01 3.39 -9.40
N PRO A 125 14.70 3.52 -9.08
CA PRO A 125 14.14 2.94 -7.86
C PRO A 125 14.38 1.42 -7.79
N ARG A 126 14.79 0.92 -6.62
CA ARG A 126 15.05 -0.50 -6.37
C ARG A 126 13.73 -1.26 -6.29
N TYR A 127 13.58 -2.29 -7.11
CA TYR A 127 12.43 -3.20 -7.07
C TYR A 127 12.79 -4.47 -6.31
N PHE A 128 11.87 -4.93 -5.49
CA PHE A 128 11.91 -6.20 -4.77
C PHE A 128 10.90 -7.14 -5.42
N GLN A 129 11.41 -8.26 -5.94
CA GLN A 129 10.58 -9.31 -6.52
C GLN A 129 10.30 -10.38 -5.47
N VAL A 130 9.03 -10.71 -5.28
CA VAL A 130 8.61 -11.85 -4.45
C VAL A 130 7.42 -12.50 -5.14
N ASP A 131 7.63 -13.73 -5.60
CA ASP A 131 6.70 -14.47 -6.44
C ASP A 131 5.63 -15.21 -5.62
N ASP A 132 4.92 -14.47 -4.76
CA ASP A 132 3.87 -14.98 -3.88
C ASP A 132 2.68 -14.02 -3.88
N MET A 133 1.46 -14.52 -4.11
CA MET A 133 0.26 -13.68 -4.11
C MET A 133 0.01 -12.97 -2.77
N ARG A 134 0.47 -13.53 -1.64
CA ARG A 134 0.38 -12.84 -0.34
C ARG A 134 1.29 -11.63 -0.27
N TYR A 135 2.38 -11.60 -1.03
CA TYR A 135 3.23 -10.41 -1.14
C TYR A 135 2.49 -9.27 -1.83
N GLU A 136 1.81 -9.56 -2.94
CA GLU A 136 0.97 -8.58 -3.64
C GLU A 136 -0.14 -8.03 -2.73
N LEU A 137 -0.81 -8.90 -1.98
CA LEU A 137 -1.81 -8.50 -0.97
C LEU A 137 -1.19 -7.64 0.14
N GLY A 138 -0.04 -8.05 0.68
CA GLY A 138 0.66 -7.30 1.72
C GLY A 138 1.09 -5.91 1.26
N MET A 139 1.61 -5.78 0.05
CA MET A 139 2.01 -4.48 -0.51
C MET A 139 0.80 -3.59 -0.81
N THR A 140 -0.29 -4.16 -1.33
CA THR A 140 -1.54 -3.43 -1.59
C THR A 140 -2.19 -2.93 -0.31
N LEU A 141 -2.23 -3.76 0.75
CA LEU A 141 -2.77 -3.35 2.05
C LEU A 141 -1.86 -2.32 2.75
N ASN A 142 -0.54 -2.40 2.58
CA ASN A 142 0.39 -1.36 3.04
C ASN A 142 0.09 -0.01 2.38
N LEU A 143 -0.08 -0.01 1.06
CA LEU A 143 -0.48 1.18 0.29
C LEU A 143 -1.85 1.71 0.75
N TYR A 144 -2.82 0.83 0.98
CA TYR A 144 -4.13 1.20 1.46
C TYR A 144 -4.08 1.91 2.82
N GLY A 145 -3.35 1.33 3.79
CA GLY A 145 -3.14 1.94 5.10
C GLY A 145 -2.43 3.30 5.01
N ALA A 146 -1.48 3.44 4.09
CA ALA A 146 -0.77 4.68 3.85
C ALA A 146 -1.69 5.79 3.32
N LEU A 147 -2.51 5.48 2.31
CA LEU A 147 -3.46 6.42 1.73
C LEU A 147 -4.58 6.81 2.71
N LEU A 148 -5.04 5.88 3.56
CA LEU A 148 -5.99 6.20 4.63
C LEU A 148 -5.40 7.23 5.60
N ARG A 149 -4.12 7.06 5.95
CA ARG A 149 -3.38 7.98 6.81
C ARG A 149 -3.19 9.35 6.14
N GLU A 150 -2.84 9.38 4.86
CA GLU A 150 -2.72 10.64 4.09
C GLU A 150 -4.07 11.36 3.99
N ARG A 151 -5.16 10.62 3.73
CA ARG A 151 -6.51 11.19 3.72
C ARG A 151 -6.90 11.76 5.08
N ALA A 152 -6.53 11.08 6.17
CA ALA A 152 -6.77 11.58 7.52
C ALA A 152 -6.08 12.94 7.75
N LEU A 153 -4.86 13.09 7.25
CA LEU A 153 -4.10 14.34 7.32
C LEU A 153 -4.69 15.45 6.45
N GLU A 154 -5.33 15.13 5.31
CA GLU A 154 -6.04 16.12 4.48
C GLU A 154 -7.25 16.73 5.22
N VAL A 155 -8.00 15.91 5.94
CA VAL A 155 -9.27 16.33 6.57
C VAL A 155 -9.13 16.75 8.03
N VAL A 156 -7.97 16.55 8.66
CA VAL A 156 -7.78 16.80 10.10
C VAL A 156 -8.13 18.23 10.54
N CYS A 157 -7.96 19.21 9.66
CA CYS A 157 -8.27 20.61 9.94
C CYS A 157 -9.75 20.94 9.80
N THR A 158 -10.50 20.18 9.00
CA THR A 158 -11.92 20.42 8.69
C THR A 158 -12.83 19.53 9.51
N ASP A 159 -12.48 18.25 9.65
CA ASP A 159 -13.23 17.25 10.39
C ASP A 159 -12.27 16.31 11.15
N LYS A 160 -12.10 16.60 12.45
CA LYS A 160 -11.28 15.78 13.35
C LYS A 160 -11.86 14.40 13.60
N ALA A 161 -13.19 14.26 13.55
CA ALA A 161 -13.86 12.99 13.80
C ALA A 161 -13.67 12.04 12.60
N GLU A 162 -13.77 12.57 11.38
CA GLU A 162 -13.42 11.85 10.15
C GLU A 162 -11.95 11.44 10.16
N ALA A 163 -11.04 12.38 10.44
CA ALA A 163 -9.60 12.10 10.50
C ALA A 163 -9.26 11.00 11.52
N ALA A 164 -9.80 11.07 12.73
CA ALA A 164 -9.61 10.03 13.75
C ALA A 164 -10.13 8.66 13.31
N THR A 165 -11.25 8.64 12.58
CA THR A 165 -11.83 7.40 12.05
C THR A 165 -10.93 6.80 10.97
N LEU A 166 -10.39 7.62 10.07
CA LEU A 166 -9.44 7.19 9.04
C LEU A 166 -8.14 6.64 9.65
N PHE A 167 -7.58 7.31 10.66
CA PHE A 167 -6.41 6.80 11.39
C PHE A 167 -6.71 5.45 12.07
N ARG A 168 -7.86 5.29 12.71
CA ARG A 168 -8.27 4.00 13.30
C ARG A 168 -8.44 2.90 12.25
N ARG A 169 -9.02 3.23 11.08
CA ARG A 169 -9.11 2.30 9.94
C ARG A 169 -7.72 1.88 9.46
N ALA A 170 -6.81 2.82 9.25
CA ALA A 170 -5.43 2.54 8.86
C ALA A 170 -4.74 1.61 9.88
N SER A 171 -4.90 1.87 11.18
CA SER A 171 -4.41 0.96 12.22
C SER A 171 -4.97 -0.44 12.08
N GLY A 172 -6.29 -0.59 11.86
CA GLY A 172 -6.93 -1.89 11.68
C GLY A 172 -6.34 -2.69 10.51
N VAL A 173 -6.07 -2.01 9.39
CA VAL A 173 -5.39 -2.60 8.22
C VAL A 173 -4.01 -3.13 8.60
N TYR A 174 -3.20 -2.31 9.30
CA TYR A 174 -1.86 -2.72 9.72
C TYR A 174 -1.87 -3.85 10.77
N VAL A 175 -2.86 -3.89 11.67
CA VAL A 175 -3.05 -5.03 12.60
C VAL A 175 -3.35 -6.31 11.82
N HIS A 176 -4.26 -6.24 10.84
CA HIS A 176 -4.59 -7.39 9.99
C HIS A 176 -3.36 -7.87 9.22
N LEU A 177 -2.59 -6.94 8.65
CA LEU A 177 -1.37 -7.21 7.91
C LEU A 177 -0.31 -7.92 8.79
N ALA A 178 -0.08 -7.40 10.00
CA ALA A 178 0.87 -7.96 10.96
C ALA A 178 0.51 -9.38 11.43
N LYS A 179 -0.79 -9.66 11.62
CA LYS A 179 -1.25 -10.92 12.23
C LYS A 179 -1.59 -12.01 11.22
N ASN A 180 -2.17 -11.64 10.07
CA ASN A 180 -2.82 -12.60 9.18
C ASN A 180 -2.10 -12.76 7.83
N VAL A 181 -1.53 -11.67 7.29
CA VAL A 181 -0.99 -11.66 5.92
C VAL A 181 0.52 -11.93 5.89
N LEU A 182 1.29 -11.21 6.71
CA LEU A 182 2.75 -11.27 6.68
C LEU A 182 3.39 -12.50 7.33
N PRO A 183 2.92 -13.04 8.47
CA PRO A 183 3.58 -14.18 9.09
C PRO A 183 3.67 -15.42 8.18
N PRO A 184 2.62 -15.80 7.42
CA PRO A 184 2.71 -16.90 6.46
C PRO A 184 3.64 -16.64 5.28
N LEU A 185 3.88 -15.37 4.93
CA LEU A 185 4.74 -14.96 3.81
C LEU A 185 6.24 -15.04 4.14
N LYS A 186 6.61 -15.05 5.43
CA LYS A 186 8.01 -15.05 5.88
C LYS A 186 8.87 -16.16 5.25
N ALA A 187 8.29 -17.32 4.98
CA ALA A 187 8.98 -18.44 4.36
C ALA A 187 9.31 -18.22 2.87
N SER A 188 8.56 -17.36 2.18
CA SER A 188 8.72 -17.05 0.76
C SER A 188 9.59 -15.81 0.51
N LEU A 189 9.98 -15.08 1.56
CA LEU A 189 10.74 -13.83 1.44
C LEU A 189 12.23 -14.09 1.17
N PRO A 190 12.84 -13.38 0.20
CA PRO A 190 14.29 -13.44 0.01
C PRO A 190 15.03 -12.79 1.19
N PRO A 191 16.32 -13.11 1.41
CA PRO A 191 17.12 -12.51 2.49
C PRO A 191 17.17 -10.97 2.47
N GLU A 192 17.15 -10.36 1.29
CA GLU A 192 17.06 -8.90 1.10
C GLU A 192 15.62 -8.49 0.77
N SER A 193 14.66 -8.83 1.63
CA SER A 193 13.25 -8.50 1.42
C SER A 193 12.92 -7.03 1.71
N CYS A 194 11.85 -6.56 1.07
CA CYS A 194 11.25 -5.25 1.28
C CYS A 194 10.89 -5.04 2.77
N PRO A 195 11.40 -3.98 3.46
CA PRO A 195 11.14 -3.76 4.90
C PRO A 195 9.66 -3.53 5.23
N GLU A 196 8.88 -3.05 4.26
CA GLU A 196 7.41 -2.88 4.29
C GLU A 196 6.65 -4.19 4.60
N VAL A 197 7.27 -5.33 4.37
CA VAL A 197 6.66 -6.67 4.44
C VAL A 197 7.10 -7.41 5.71
N THR A 198 7.28 -6.65 6.80
CA THR A 198 7.63 -7.21 8.11
C THR A 198 6.49 -7.01 9.13
N PRO A 199 6.10 -8.06 9.88
CA PRO A 199 5.06 -7.94 10.91
C PRO A 199 5.36 -6.86 11.96
N THR A 200 6.65 -6.66 12.27
CA THR A 200 7.12 -5.64 13.21
C THR A 200 6.80 -4.23 12.71
N LEU A 201 7.14 -3.91 11.46
CA LEU A 201 6.85 -2.60 10.90
C LEU A 201 5.35 -2.34 10.82
N ALA A 202 4.56 -3.34 10.40
CA ALA A 202 3.11 -3.24 10.40
C ALA A 202 2.55 -2.94 11.80
N SER A 203 3.07 -3.62 12.83
CA SER A 203 2.66 -3.36 14.22
C SER A 203 3.03 -1.93 14.67
N ILE A 204 4.21 -1.44 14.30
CA ILE A 204 4.63 -0.05 14.57
C ILE A 204 3.69 0.94 13.87
N MET A 205 3.36 0.72 12.60
CA MET A 205 2.45 1.57 11.84
C MET A 205 1.05 1.60 12.45
N SER A 206 0.54 0.46 12.94
CA SER A 206 -0.72 0.42 13.69
C SER A 206 -0.68 1.32 14.93
N ILE A 207 0.37 1.20 15.74
CA ILE A 207 0.52 2.02 16.96
C ILE A 207 0.59 3.50 16.62
N ILE A 208 1.33 3.87 15.57
CA ILE A 208 1.45 5.26 15.10
C ILE A 208 0.07 5.81 14.73
N CYS A 209 -0.70 5.07 13.91
CA CYS A 209 -2.02 5.51 13.51
C CYS A 209 -2.97 5.66 14.71
N LEU A 210 -2.92 4.76 15.70
CA LEU A 210 -3.72 4.92 16.92
C LEU A 210 -3.31 6.13 17.75
N ALA A 211 -2.01 6.37 17.90
CA ALA A 211 -1.49 7.54 18.59
C ALA A 211 -1.95 8.84 17.90
N GLU A 212 -1.87 8.90 16.56
CA GLU A 212 -2.36 10.02 15.77
C GLU A 212 -3.86 10.24 15.97
N ALA A 213 -4.67 9.18 16.00
CA ALA A 213 -6.10 9.29 16.29
C ALA A 213 -6.39 9.84 17.70
N GLN A 214 -5.63 9.41 18.71
CA GLN A 214 -5.81 9.83 20.11
C GLN A 214 -5.43 11.30 20.31
N VAL A 215 -4.33 11.74 19.70
CA VAL A 215 -3.81 13.12 19.81
C VAL A 215 -4.86 14.17 19.40
N LEU A 216 -5.74 13.85 18.45
CA LEU A 216 -6.80 14.76 17.97
C LEU A 216 -7.81 15.15 19.05
N PHE A 217 -7.99 14.32 20.08
CA PHE A 217 -8.93 14.56 21.18
C PHE A 217 -8.25 14.99 22.48
N CYS A 218 -6.95 14.72 22.65
CA CYS A 218 -6.23 15.00 23.88
C CYS A 218 -5.56 16.39 23.92
N LEU A 219 -5.32 17.04 22.77
CA LEU A 219 -4.60 18.32 22.73
C LEU A 219 -5.53 19.54 22.52
N PRO A 220 -5.29 20.66 23.24
CA PRO A 220 -5.99 21.91 22.98
C PRO A 220 -5.67 22.44 21.56
N PRO A 221 -6.59 23.19 20.92
CA PRO A 221 -6.47 23.60 19.51
C PRO A 221 -5.14 24.30 19.17
N SER A 222 -4.60 25.10 20.10
CA SER A 222 -3.36 25.85 19.94
C SER A 222 -2.11 24.97 19.84
N ILE A 223 -2.12 23.79 20.47
CA ILE A 223 -1.00 22.83 20.42
C ILE A 223 -1.09 21.95 19.17
N VAL A 224 -2.29 21.72 18.62
CA VAL A 224 -2.44 20.99 17.34
C VAL A 224 -1.73 21.72 16.20
N VAL A 225 -1.79 23.06 16.17
CA VAL A 225 -1.08 23.89 15.17
C VAL A 225 0.44 23.90 15.39
N LEU A 226 0.90 23.93 16.64
CA LEU A 226 2.33 23.80 16.98
C LEU A 226 2.86 22.39 16.67
N PHE A 227 2.05 21.36 16.90
CA PHE A 227 2.35 19.99 16.47
C PHE A 227 2.56 19.97 14.95
N GLN A 228 1.70 20.59 14.15
CA GLN A 228 1.88 20.68 12.69
C GLN A 228 3.18 21.40 12.26
N SER A 229 3.60 22.47 12.95
CA SER A 229 4.80 23.25 12.61
C SER A 229 6.11 22.60 13.11
N THR A 230 6.09 22.03 14.31
CA THR A 230 7.24 21.34 14.92
C THR A 230 7.44 19.93 14.33
N VAL A 231 6.37 19.25 13.91
CA VAL A 231 6.40 17.96 13.19
C VAL A 231 7.02 18.10 11.79
N LYS A 232 6.92 19.27 11.15
CA LYS A 232 7.59 19.55 9.87
C LYS A 232 9.11 19.76 9.99
N ASN A 233 9.63 20.21 11.14
CA ASN A 233 11.02 20.71 11.27
C ASN A 233 12.03 19.75 11.95
N ILE A 234 11.60 18.81 12.79
CA ILE A 234 12.51 18.00 13.65
C ILE A 234 13.00 16.69 12.96
N THR A 235 12.49 16.38 11.77
CA THR A 235 12.44 15.04 11.18
C THR A 235 13.61 14.68 10.23
N MET A 236 14.76 15.35 10.34
CA MET A 236 15.90 15.15 9.42
C MET A 236 17.06 14.27 9.92
N LYS A 237 17.20 13.93 11.22
CA LYS A 237 18.52 13.47 11.74
C LYS A 237 18.70 12.00 12.19
N ASN A 238 17.67 11.22 12.54
CA ASN A 238 17.92 10.06 13.44
C ASN A 238 17.43 8.65 13.01
N LEU A 239 17.14 8.36 11.73
CA LEU A 239 16.68 7.01 11.34
C LEU A 239 17.81 6.00 10.98
N HIS A 240 19.07 6.41 10.96
CA HIS A 240 20.18 5.49 10.62
C HIS A 240 20.52 4.45 11.72
N ILE A 241 19.89 4.51 12.90
CA ILE A 241 20.33 3.75 14.08
C ILE A 241 19.41 2.55 14.40
N LEU A 242 18.20 2.46 13.82
CA LEU A 242 17.20 1.42 14.22
C LEU A 242 16.98 0.29 13.20
N ILE A 243 17.67 0.31 12.05
CA ILE A 243 17.61 -0.73 11.01
C ILE A 243 19.03 -1.32 10.79
N ALA A 244 19.75 -1.52 11.88
CA ALA A 244 21.02 -2.26 11.91
C ALA A 244 20.89 -3.43 12.89
#